data_AF-A0A660MLG7-F1
#
_entry.id   AF-A0A660MLG7-F1
#
_cell.length_a   1.000
_cell.length_b   1.000
_cell.length_c   1.000
_cell.angle_alpha   90.00
_cell.angle_beta   90.00
_cell.angle_gamma   90.00
#
_symmetry.space_group_name_H-M   'P 1'
#
loop_
_entity.id
_entity.type
_entity.pdbx_description
1 polymer ?
#
loop_
_entity_poly.entity_id
_entity_poly.type
_entity_poly.pdbx_seq_one_letter_code
_entity_poly.pdbx_strand_id
1 'polypeptide(L)'
;MQLVISHDFAPLQAHLQALYARLNHDLTPLMENIGMALESSTDARFETETAPDGTPWQPLKDSTTFAKSTAGRGGQVRMRGGILSDRGDLRKSITYFATSQSVAIGTDRHYGVYHQFGTDPYTIEPRAAEALSFLHPGLPARPFLGVSAADEVTITEFIRQYVAGEL
;
A
#
# COMPACT_ATOMS: atom_id res chain seq x y z
N MET A 1 49.39 28.00 1.52
CA MET A 1 48.99 28.27 2.91
C MET A 1 47.93 27.25 3.29
N GLN A 2 48.20 26.38 4.28
CA GLN A 2 47.30 25.31 4.71
C GLN A 2 46.95 25.57 6.17
N LEU A 3 45.66 25.71 6.47
CA LEU A 3 45.17 25.77 7.84
C LEU A 3 44.66 24.36 8.19
N VAL A 4 45.40 23.65 9.03
CA VAL A 4 44.95 22.37 9.58
C VAL A 4 44.24 22.65 10.90
N ILE A 5 42.93 22.49 10.91
CA ILE A 5 42.11 22.63 12.12
C ILE A 5 42.11 21.26 12.81
N SER A 6 42.94 21.11 13.85
CA SER A 6 42.98 19.92 14.70
C SER A 6 42.43 20.28 16.08
N HIS A 7 41.14 20.03 16.31
CA HIS A 7 40.55 20.03 17.64
C HIS A 7 40.01 18.64 17.95
N ASP A 8 40.15 18.21 19.19
CA ASP A 8 39.52 16.99 19.71
C ASP A 8 38.01 17.25 19.80
N PHE A 9 37.29 16.94 18.72
CA PHE A 9 35.84 17.09 18.67
C PHE A 9 35.17 15.86 19.27
N ALA A 10 35.47 15.54 20.53
CA ALA A 10 34.89 14.39 21.23
C ALA A 10 33.35 14.32 21.11
N PRO A 11 32.58 15.43 21.19
CA PRO A 11 31.15 15.41 20.92
C PRO A 11 30.84 14.96 19.48
N LEU A 12 31.51 15.52 18.47
CA LEU A 12 31.29 15.15 17.07
C LEU A 12 31.59 13.65 16.82
N GLN A 13 32.68 13.15 17.39
CA GLN A 13 33.05 11.74 17.27
C GLN A 13 31.99 10.82 17.90
N ALA A 14 31.46 11.18 19.07
CA ALA A 14 30.37 10.44 19.71
C ALA A 14 29.10 10.42 18.83
N HIS A 15 28.74 11.55 18.23
CA HIS A 15 27.58 11.62 17.32
C HIS A 15 27.79 10.77 16.06
N LEU A 16 28.98 10.81 15.45
CA LEU A 16 29.32 10.00 14.28
C LEU A 16 29.31 8.50 14.60
N GLN A 17 29.83 8.10 15.77
CA GLN A 17 29.78 6.70 16.22
C GLN A 17 28.33 6.24 16.45
N ALA A 18 27.49 7.08 17.07
CA ALA A 18 26.08 6.77 17.26
C ALA A 18 25.32 6.64 15.93
N LEU A 19 25.60 7.54 14.98
CA LEU A 19 25.05 7.45 13.62
C LEU A 19 25.49 6.18 12.91
N TYR A 20 26.79 5.86 12.95
CA TYR A 20 27.34 4.65 12.35
C TYR A 20 26.71 3.40 12.94
N ALA A 21 26.54 3.34 14.26
CA ALA A 21 25.89 2.23 14.95
C ALA A 21 24.44 2.02 14.51
N ARG A 22 23.66 3.10 14.33
CA ARG A 22 22.27 3.02 13.84
C ARG A 22 22.21 2.53 12.39
N LEU A 23 22.99 3.17 11.51
CA LEU A 23 22.94 2.88 10.08
C LEU A 23 23.50 1.50 9.70
N ASN A 24 24.45 0.94 10.46
CA ASN A 24 25.09 -0.33 10.12
C ASN A 24 24.38 -1.59 10.65
N HIS A 25 23.38 -1.47 11.51
CA HIS A 25 22.85 -2.64 12.22
C HIS A 25 21.35 -2.84 12.12
N ASP A 26 20.55 -1.85 12.53
CA ASP A 26 19.13 -2.12 12.77
C ASP A 26 18.23 -0.97 12.34
N LEU A 27 17.80 -1.00 11.07
CA LEU A 27 16.79 -0.10 10.56
C LEU A 27 15.37 -0.54 10.91
N THR A 28 15.16 -1.58 11.74
CA THR A 28 13.81 -2.06 12.07
C THR A 28 12.90 -0.93 12.57
N PRO A 29 13.34 0.00 13.46
CA PRO A 29 12.49 1.12 13.87
C PRO A 29 12.06 2.02 12.70
N LEU A 30 12.95 2.26 11.73
CA LEU A 30 12.64 3.01 10.52
C LEU A 30 11.69 2.24 9.60
N MET A 31 11.95 0.95 9.37
CA MET A 31 11.15 0.10 8.49
C MET A 31 9.74 -0.14 9.05
N GLU A 32 9.59 -0.21 10.38
CA GLU A 32 8.29 -0.27 11.07
C GLU A 32 7.47 1.01 10.82
N ASN A 33 8.08 2.19 11.00
CA ASN A 33 7.39 3.46 10.74
C ASN A 33 6.99 3.62 9.26
N ILE A 34 7.88 3.24 8.32
CA ILE A 34 7.55 3.22 6.89
C ILE A 34 6.40 2.24 6.60
N GLY A 35 6.45 1.03 7.17
CA GLY A 35 5.42 0.01 6.99
C GLY A 35 4.04 0.47 7.45
N MET A 36 3.96 1.02 8.67
CA MET A 36 2.74 1.56 9.24
C MET A 36 2.17 2.72 8.40
N ALA A 37 3.03 3.62 7.90
CA ALA A 37 2.57 4.69 7.03
C ALA A 37 2.07 4.18 5.66
N LEU A 38 2.75 3.20 5.07
CA LEU A 38 2.31 2.59 3.81
C LEU A 38 1.00 1.81 3.97
N GLU A 39 0.82 1.11 5.09
CA GLU A 39 -0.44 0.44 5.43
C GLU A 39 -1.57 1.45 5.57
N SER A 40 -1.36 2.53 6.33
CA SER A 40 -2.34 3.61 6.49
C SER A 40 -2.67 4.34 5.18
N SER A 41 -1.66 4.63 4.36
CA SER A 41 -1.85 5.25 3.04
C SER A 41 -2.62 4.33 2.09
N THR A 42 -2.31 3.04 2.12
CA THR A 42 -3.05 2.03 1.34
C THR A 42 -4.50 1.92 1.83
N ASP A 43 -4.73 1.96 3.13
CA ASP A 43 -6.07 1.95 3.72
C ASP A 43 -6.91 3.16 3.26
N ALA A 44 -6.31 4.35 3.25
CA ALA A 44 -6.94 5.58 2.76
C ALA A 44 -7.35 5.49 1.28
N ARG A 45 -6.58 4.79 0.43
CA ARG A 45 -6.92 4.58 -0.99
C ARG A 45 -8.24 3.84 -1.19
N PHE A 46 -8.64 2.96 -0.28
CA PHE A 46 -9.94 2.31 -0.34
C PHE A 46 -11.10 3.25 0.01
N GLU A 47 -10.84 4.33 0.75
CA GLU A 47 -11.84 5.34 1.08
C GLU A 47 -11.97 6.37 -0.04
N THR A 48 -10.85 6.77 -0.62
CA THR A 48 -10.81 7.74 -1.72
C THR A 48 -11.06 7.10 -3.09
N GLU A 49 -10.97 5.76 -3.17
CA GLU A 49 -11.05 4.98 -4.41
C GLU A 49 -10.01 5.43 -5.46
N THR A 50 -8.77 5.64 -5.01
CA THR A 50 -7.66 6.14 -5.86
C THR A 50 -6.45 5.22 -5.82
N ALA A 51 -5.71 5.15 -6.91
CA ALA A 51 -4.42 4.49 -7.00
C ALA A 51 -3.29 5.32 -6.33
N PRO A 52 -2.10 4.73 -6.10
CA PRO A 52 -0.96 5.44 -5.51
C PRO A 52 -0.51 6.68 -6.28
N ASP A 53 -0.73 6.71 -7.60
CA ASP A 53 -0.43 7.88 -8.44
C ASP A 53 -1.51 8.97 -8.37
N GLY A 54 -2.57 8.76 -7.57
CA GLY A 54 -3.70 9.67 -7.42
C GLY A 54 -4.80 9.49 -8.46
N THR A 55 -4.66 8.58 -9.42
CA THR A 55 -5.72 8.33 -10.41
C THR A 55 -6.92 7.63 -9.76
N PRO A 56 -8.17 8.06 -10.02
CA PRO A 56 -9.34 7.33 -9.53
C PRO A 56 -9.39 5.92 -10.12
N TRP A 57 -9.76 4.94 -9.31
CA TRP A 57 -9.98 3.58 -9.79
C TRP A 57 -11.12 3.54 -10.80
N GLN A 58 -11.02 2.59 -11.75
CA GLN A 58 -12.07 2.44 -12.74
C GLN A 58 -13.41 2.09 -12.05
N PRO A 59 -14.50 2.83 -12.36
CA PRO A 59 -15.82 2.59 -11.80
C PRO A 59 -16.31 1.16 -11.97
N LEU A 60 -17.20 0.74 -11.07
CA LEU A 60 -17.89 -0.54 -11.19
C LEU A 60 -18.95 -0.47 -12.31
N LYS A 61 -19.18 -1.61 -12.96
CA LYS A 61 -20.28 -1.74 -13.93
C LYS A 61 -21.62 -1.57 -13.23
N ASP A 62 -22.62 -1.05 -13.96
CA ASP A 62 -23.99 -0.87 -13.44
C ASP A 62 -24.60 -2.16 -12.88
N SER A 63 -24.30 -3.30 -13.51
CA SER A 63 -24.73 -4.61 -13.01
C SER A 63 -24.12 -4.94 -11.64
N THR A 64 -22.89 -4.52 -11.39
CA THR A 64 -22.20 -4.72 -10.11
C THR A 64 -22.71 -3.75 -9.05
N THR A 65 -22.91 -2.48 -9.39
CA THR A 65 -23.49 -1.50 -8.46
C THR A 65 -24.91 -1.91 -8.06
N PHE A 66 -25.72 -2.40 -9.01
CA PHE A 66 -27.04 -2.97 -8.75
C PHE A 66 -26.97 -4.20 -7.84
N ALA A 67 -26.08 -5.16 -8.12
CA ALA A 67 -25.92 -6.36 -7.28
C ALA A 67 -25.42 -6.04 -5.86
N LYS A 68 -24.66 -4.94 -5.69
CA LYS A 68 -24.21 -4.45 -4.38
C LYS A 68 -25.24 -3.56 -3.68
N SER A 69 -26.34 -3.22 -4.35
CA SER A 69 -27.38 -2.35 -3.79
C SER A 69 -28.38 -3.13 -2.94
N THR A 70 -28.72 -2.57 -1.78
CA THR A 70 -29.69 -3.15 -0.84
C THR A 70 -30.68 -2.07 -0.39
N ALA A 71 -31.88 -2.49 0.01
CA ALA A 71 -32.87 -1.59 0.60
C ALA A 71 -32.38 -1.13 1.99
N GLY A 72 -32.16 0.18 2.13
CA GLY A 72 -31.83 0.84 3.38
C GLY A 72 -33.08 1.30 4.14
N ARG A 73 -32.86 1.87 5.34
CA ARG A 73 -33.94 2.43 6.16
C ARG A 73 -34.68 3.54 5.39
N GLY A 74 -36.01 3.53 5.46
CA GLY A 74 -36.85 4.53 4.79
C GLY A 74 -36.91 4.40 3.27
N GLY A 75 -36.55 3.24 2.70
CA GLY A 75 -36.65 2.99 1.25
C GLY A 75 -35.47 3.52 0.42
N GLN A 76 -34.44 4.07 1.06
CA GLN A 76 -33.23 4.52 0.37
C GLN A 76 -32.39 3.34 -0.11
N VAL A 77 -31.93 3.36 -1.36
CA VAL A 77 -30.97 2.37 -1.85
C VAL A 77 -29.58 2.66 -1.26
N ARG A 78 -28.95 1.65 -0.66
CA ARG A 78 -27.57 1.74 -0.16
C ARG A 78 -26.70 0.69 -0.82
N MET A 79 -25.54 1.12 -1.30
CA MET A 79 -24.52 0.22 -1.82
C MET A 79 -23.70 -0.37 -0.67
N ARG A 80 -23.46 -1.67 -0.72
CA ARG A 80 -22.61 -2.38 0.24
C ARG A 80 -21.14 -2.10 -0.08
N GLY A 81 -20.58 -1.06 0.53
CA GLY A 81 -19.18 -0.67 0.37
C GLY A 81 -18.81 -0.15 -1.03
N GLY A 82 -17.63 0.46 -1.14
CA GLY A 82 -17.10 1.06 -2.36
C GLY A 82 -16.44 0.08 -3.33
N ILE A 83 -15.67 0.63 -4.26
CA ILE A 83 -14.80 -0.12 -5.16
C ILE A 83 -13.78 -0.92 -4.33
N LEU A 84 -13.52 -2.18 -4.72
CA LEU A 84 -12.70 -3.15 -3.98
C LEU A 84 -13.15 -3.44 -2.52
N SER A 85 -14.32 -2.95 -2.11
CA SER A 85 -14.84 -3.12 -0.75
C SER A 85 -16.25 -3.67 -0.77
N ASP A 86 -16.41 -4.93 -0.38
CA ASP A 86 -17.72 -5.54 -0.16
C ASP A 86 -18.00 -5.71 1.35
N ARG A 87 -17.21 -6.56 2.01
CA ARG A 87 -17.14 -6.69 3.47
C ARG A 87 -15.85 -6.09 4.07
N GLY A 88 -15.02 -5.54 3.20
CA GLY A 88 -13.70 -4.97 3.53
C GLY A 88 -12.59 -6.01 3.73
N ASP A 89 -12.80 -7.28 3.35
CA ASP A 89 -11.85 -8.37 3.64
C ASP A 89 -10.47 -8.17 3.00
N LEU A 90 -10.41 -7.54 1.80
CA LEU A 90 -9.16 -7.17 1.15
C LEU A 90 -8.45 -6.09 1.97
N ARG A 91 -9.11 -4.94 2.17
CA ARG A 91 -8.60 -3.80 2.96
C ARG A 91 -8.05 -4.26 4.32
N LYS A 92 -8.83 -5.04 5.07
CA LYS A 92 -8.48 -5.55 6.41
C LYS A 92 -7.33 -6.57 6.43
N SER A 93 -7.01 -7.18 5.29
CA SER A 93 -5.94 -8.17 5.18
C SER A 93 -4.60 -7.56 4.77
N ILE A 94 -4.59 -6.27 4.42
CA ILE A 94 -3.36 -5.58 4.06
C ILE A 94 -2.55 -5.43 5.33
N THR A 95 -1.28 -5.80 5.25
CA THR A 95 -0.34 -5.70 6.36
C THR A 95 1.08 -5.58 5.83
N TYR A 96 2.02 -5.28 6.70
CA TYR A 96 3.44 -5.16 6.36
C TYR A 96 4.30 -6.07 7.25
N PHE A 97 5.52 -6.32 6.76
CA PHE A 97 6.58 -7.01 7.49
C PHE A 97 7.87 -6.21 7.35
N ALA A 98 8.35 -5.69 8.48
CA ALA A 98 9.58 -4.92 8.56
C ALA A 98 10.75 -5.83 9.01
N THR A 99 11.92 -5.57 8.44
CA THR A 99 13.21 -6.16 8.84
C THR A 99 14.20 -5.05 9.15
N SER A 100 15.41 -5.41 9.54
CA SER A 100 16.49 -4.44 9.75
C SER A 100 16.96 -3.73 8.49
N GLN A 101 16.47 -4.11 7.29
CA GLN A 101 16.93 -3.54 6.02
C GLN A 101 15.82 -3.24 5.01
N SER A 102 14.61 -3.76 5.22
CA SER A 102 13.52 -3.63 4.27
C SER A 102 12.15 -3.69 4.93
N VAL A 103 11.14 -3.20 4.22
CA VAL A 103 9.75 -3.42 4.55
C VAL A 103 9.03 -3.99 3.33
N ALA A 104 8.21 -5.01 3.55
CA ALA A 104 7.32 -5.59 2.55
C ALA A 104 5.88 -5.31 2.95
N ILE A 105 5.02 -4.91 2.01
CA ILE A 105 3.58 -4.70 2.23
C ILE A 105 2.79 -5.58 1.25
N GLY A 106 1.68 -6.15 1.71
CA GLY A 106 0.90 -7.06 0.89
C GLY A 106 -0.38 -7.54 1.55
N THR A 107 -0.97 -8.59 0.97
CA THR A 107 -2.21 -9.23 1.44
C THR A 107 -2.13 -10.74 1.21
N ASP A 108 -2.75 -11.52 2.09
CA ASP A 108 -2.94 -12.97 1.92
C ASP A 108 -4.08 -13.34 0.94
N ARG A 109 -4.84 -12.35 0.47
CA ARG A 109 -5.98 -12.56 -0.43
C ARG A 109 -5.45 -12.84 -1.83
N HIS A 110 -5.59 -14.09 -2.27
CA HIS A 110 -5.16 -14.55 -3.60
C HIS A 110 -5.69 -13.68 -4.75
N TYR A 111 -6.89 -13.08 -4.61
CA TYR A 111 -7.47 -12.21 -5.63
C TYR A 111 -6.89 -10.78 -5.64
N GLY A 112 -6.10 -10.41 -4.62
CA GLY A 112 -5.46 -9.10 -4.52
C GLY A 112 -4.53 -8.82 -5.70
N VAL A 113 -3.82 -9.84 -6.22
CA VAL A 113 -2.96 -9.72 -7.40
C VAL A 113 -3.73 -9.29 -8.65
N TYR A 114 -4.93 -9.85 -8.86
CA TYR A 114 -5.76 -9.52 -10.03
C TYR A 114 -6.37 -8.12 -9.93
N HIS A 115 -6.61 -7.63 -8.71
CA HIS A 115 -7.01 -6.24 -8.52
C HIS A 115 -5.82 -5.28 -8.63
N GLN A 116 -4.64 -5.66 -8.17
CA GLN A 116 -3.44 -4.84 -8.26
C GLN A 116 -3.03 -4.61 -9.72
N PHE A 117 -3.02 -5.67 -10.54
CA PHE A 117 -2.47 -5.62 -11.91
C PHE A 117 -3.52 -5.73 -13.01
N GLY A 118 -4.76 -6.08 -12.68
CA GLY A 118 -5.76 -6.45 -13.68
C GLY A 118 -5.49 -7.82 -14.29
N THR A 119 -6.29 -8.19 -15.29
CA THR A 119 -6.04 -9.35 -16.14
C THR A 119 -6.37 -9.02 -17.59
N ASP A 120 -5.65 -9.65 -18.50
CA ASP A 120 -6.02 -9.66 -19.92
C ASP A 120 -7.35 -10.38 -20.15
N PRO A 121 -7.99 -10.22 -21.33
CA PRO A 121 -9.10 -11.07 -21.73
C PRO A 121 -8.75 -12.55 -21.67
N TYR A 122 -9.65 -13.37 -21.12
CA TYR A 122 -9.45 -14.81 -20.97
C TYR A 122 -10.75 -15.56 -21.21
N THR A 123 -10.66 -16.77 -21.76
CA THR A 123 -11.83 -17.63 -21.97
C THR A 123 -12.13 -18.40 -20.70
N ILE A 124 -13.39 -18.35 -20.26
CA ILE A 124 -13.90 -19.21 -19.20
C ILE A 124 -14.39 -20.48 -19.86
N GLU A 125 -13.75 -21.61 -19.54
CA GLU A 125 -14.13 -22.92 -20.05
C GLU A 125 -14.86 -23.73 -18.98
N PRO A 126 -15.93 -24.45 -19.34
CA PRO A 126 -16.66 -25.26 -18.39
C PRO A 126 -15.92 -26.55 -18.06
N ARG A 127 -15.99 -26.99 -16.81
CA ARG A 127 -15.30 -28.20 -16.35
C ARG A 127 -16.12 -29.48 -16.45
N ALA A 128 -17.46 -29.39 -16.38
CA ALA A 128 -18.32 -30.57 -16.19
C ALA A 128 -19.56 -30.63 -17.09
N ALA A 129 -19.97 -29.52 -17.70
CA ALA A 129 -21.12 -29.48 -18.61
C ALA A 129 -20.73 -28.70 -19.87
N GLU A 130 -21.27 -29.06 -21.04
CA GLU A 130 -21.03 -28.35 -22.30
C GLU A 130 -21.80 -27.00 -22.39
N ALA A 131 -21.85 -26.26 -21.29
CA ALA A 131 -22.51 -24.97 -21.19
C ALA A 131 -21.59 -23.97 -20.50
N LEU A 132 -21.67 -22.69 -20.87
CA LEU A 132 -20.93 -21.55 -20.28
C LEU A 132 -19.46 -21.42 -20.70
N SER A 133 -19.13 -21.68 -21.97
CA SER A 133 -17.89 -21.18 -22.57
C SER A 133 -18.10 -19.76 -23.09
N PHE A 134 -17.32 -18.79 -22.61
CA PHE A 134 -17.37 -17.41 -23.09
C PHE A 134 -16.07 -16.65 -22.83
N LEU A 135 -15.81 -15.63 -23.66
CA LEU A 135 -14.67 -14.73 -23.50
C LEU A 135 -14.98 -13.68 -22.44
N HIS A 136 -14.24 -13.70 -21.33
CA HIS A 136 -14.25 -12.63 -20.34
C HIS A 136 -13.31 -11.50 -20.80
N PRO A 137 -13.73 -10.23 -20.76
CA PRO A 137 -12.92 -9.09 -21.24
C PRO A 137 -11.72 -8.73 -20.34
N GLY A 138 -11.39 -9.58 -19.37
CA GLY A 138 -10.41 -9.26 -18.33
C GLY A 138 -10.96 -8.40 -17.18
N LEU A 139 -10.16 -8.25 -16.14
CA LEU A 139 -10.44 -7.39 -15.00
C LEU A 139 -9.59 -6.13 -15.10
N PRO A 140 -10.16 -4.93 -14.87
CA PRO A 140 -9.35 -3.73 -14.83
C PRO A 140 -8.48 -3.68 -13.59
N ALA A 141 -7.26 -3.16 -13.76
CA ALA A 141 -6.38 -2.87 -12.65
C ALA A 141 -6.96 -1.75 -11.78
N ARG A 142 -6.85 -1.94 -10.47
CA ARG A 142 -7.15 -0.97 -9.41
C ARG A 142 -6.00 -1.04 -8.41
N PRO A 143 -4.82 -0.51 -8.78
CA PRO A 143 -3.64 -0.60 -7.93
C PRO A 143 -3.92 0.05 -6.58
N PHE A 144 -3.62 -0.67 -5.50
CA PHE A 144 -3.79 -0.17 -4.13
C PHE A 144 -2.47 -0.20 -3.37
N LEU A 145 -1.60 -1.16 -3.68
CA LEU A 145 -0.21 -1.19 -3.21
C LEU A 145 0.66 -0.29 -4.09
N GLY A 146 1.54 0.46 -3.44
CA GLY A 146 2.50 1.35 -4.08
C GLY A 146 2.85 2.53 -3.18
N VAL A 147 3.87 3.27 -3.60
CA VAL A 147 4.33 4.49 -2.94
C VAL A 147 3.80 5.66 -3.75
N SER A 148 2.99 6.51 -3.12
CA SER A 148 2.51 7.77 -3.69
C SER A 148 3.52 8.89 -3.48
N ALA A 149 3.34 10.02 -4.17
CA ALA A 149 4.15 11.21 -3.93
C ALA A 149 4.06 11.72 -2.48
N ALA A 150 2.90 11.54 -1.82
CA ALA A 150 2.75 11.88 -0.40
C ALA A 150 3.53 10.92 0.50
N ASP A 151 3.51 9.62 0.18
CA ASP A 151 4.28 8.62 0.92
C ASP A 151 5.78 8.88 0.81
N GLU A 152 6.29 9.27 -0.36
CA GLU A 152 7.70 9.61 -0.54
C GLU A 152 8.15 10.73 0.41
N VAL A 153 7.30 11.74 0.61
CA VAL A 153 7.56 12.84 1.56
C VAL A 153 7.60 12.31 2.99
N THR A 154 6.61 11.50 3.39
CA THR A 154 6.54 10.90 4.73
C THR A 154 7.73 9.98 5.00
N ILE A 155 8.09 9.12 4.05
CA ILE A 155 9.24 8.22 4.14
C ILE A 155 10.55 9.00 4.27
N THR A 156 10.70 10.06 3.47
CA THR A 156 11.87 10.94 3.55
C THR A 156 11.98 11.60 4.93
N GLU A 157 10.85 11.99 5.52
CA GLU A 157 10.82 12.57 6.86
C GLU A 157 11.22 11.54 7.93
N PHE A 158 10.72 10.30 7.86
CA PHE A 158 11.16 9.25 8.78
C PHE A 158 12.66 8.95 8.65
N ILE A 159 13.20 8.95 7.42
CA ILE A 159 14.65 8.77 7.21
C ILE A 159 15.43 9.91 7.88
N ARG A 160 14.97 11.16 7.75
CA ARG A 160 15.61 12.33 8.38
C ARG A 160 15.60 12.21 9.91
N GLN A 161 14.45 11.89 10.49
CA GLN A 161 14.29 11.71 11.93
C GLN A 161 15.15 10.56 12.45
N TYR A 162 15.20 9.44 11.73
CA TYR A 162 16.03 8.29 12.11
C TYR A 162 17.53 8.63 12.11
N VAL A 163 18.00 9.33 11.08
CA VAL A 163 19.39 9.81 11.01
C VAL A 163 19.70 10.79 12.14
N ALA A 164 18.78 11.70 12.46
CA ALA A 164 18.91 12.63 13.58
C ALA A 164 18.88 11.93 14.95
N GLY A 165 18.32 10.72 15.03
CA GLY A 165 18.10 10.01 16.30
C GLY A 165 16.87 10.49 17.05
N GLU A 166 15.87 10.99 16.30
CA GLU A 166 14.61 11.56 16.79
C GLU A 166 13.41 10.63 16.53
N LEU A 167 13.64 9.50 15.85
CA LEU A 167 12.62 8.48 15.55
C LEU A 167 12.35 7.56 16.75
#